data_AF-B4ST68-F1
#
_entry.id   AF-B4ST68-F1
#
_cell.length_a   1.000
_cell.length_b   1.000
_cell.length_c   1.000
_cell.angle_alpha   90.00
_cell.angle_beta   90.00
_cell.angle_gamma   90.00
#
_symmetry.space_group_name_H-M   'P 1'
#
loop_
_entity.id
_entity.type
_entity.pdbx_description
1 polymer ?
#
loop_
_entity_poly.entity_id
_entity_poly.type
_entity_poly.pdbx_seq_one_letter_code
_entity_poly.pdbx_strand_id
1 'polypeptide(L)'
;MLSAPVRLTALLLVLVIAATGCHRGAKKGDRPDEGTPVEQLYEKSHKLMQGGNWSGAESSFRRLVAQYPYGPYTEQAMIETAYAQYKAGKHDDAVSSIDRFIRTYPTHRNIAYLYYLRGLANSNRSTVFLRHVWSLDASRRDLSTPHQAYSDFNIVVDRYPNSRYAADARQRMLELRDVFAQHELDNALYYMRRGAWVSAAGRANYLLETYPQSAFQYDAVAVLADSYTHLGNKTLADDARRVLQLNQPDHPWLEGKWPKYPWMIRKLNPFAGEKSASTGQRNARLEKK
;
A
#
# COMPACT_ATOMS: atom_id res chain seq x y z
N MET A 1 12.49 57.46 7.13
CA MET A 1 13.19 56.76 6.03
C MET A 1 14.66 56.63 6.44
N LEU A 2 15.16 55.42 6.72
CA LEU A 2 16.57 55.25 7.15
C LEU A 2 17.55 55.73 6.07
N SER A 3 18.62 56.41 6.50
CA SER A 3 19.65 56.99 5.63
C SER A 3 20.43 55.90 4.87
N ALA A 4 20.89 56.22 3.66
CA ALA A 4 21.63 55.32 2.78
C ALA A 4 22.79 54.54 3.45
N PRO A 5 23.63 55.13 4.34
CA PRO A 5 24.71 54.38 4.99
C PRO A 5 24.20 53.33 5.98
N VAL A 6 23.05 53.55 6.62
CA VAL A 6 22.45 52.60 7.57
C VAL A 6 21.83 51.40 6.83
N ARG A 7 21.31 51.62 5.62
CA ARG A 7 20.82 50.54 4.76
C ARG A 7 21.96 49.67 4.23
N LEU A 8 23.08 50.29 3.87
CA LEU A 8 24.24 49.59 3.31
C LEU A 8 24.93 48.72 4.39
N THR A 9 25.07 49.24 5.60
CA THR A 9 25.61 48.50 6.75
C THR A 9 24.71 47.35 7.18
N ALA A 10 23.39 47.54 7.18
CA ALA A 10 22.44 46.46 7.45
C ALA A 10 22.51 45.33 6.40
N LEU A 11 22.67 45.67 5.12
CA LEU A 11 22.82 44.70 4.03
C LEU A 11 24.10 43.89 4.14
N LEU A 12 25.20 44.54 4.52
CA LEU A 12 26.50 43.89 4.75
C LEU A 12 26.46 42.93 5.95
N LEU A 13 25.75 43.30 7.01
CA LEU A 13 25.59 42.45 8.20
C LEU A 13 24.78 41.18 7.90
N VAL A 14 23.72 41.30 7.08
CA VAL A 14 22.91 40.15 6.63
C VAL A 14 23.73 39.21 5.73
N LEU A 15 24.63 39.75 4.90
CA LEU A 15 25.49 38.95 4.02
C LEU A 15 26.52 38.11 4.81
N VAL A 16 27.07 38.67 5.88
CA VAL A 16 28.03 37.97 6.76
C VAL A 16 27.34 36.85 7.55
N ILE A 17 26.10 37.07 8.02
CA ILE A 17 25.33 36.04 8.71
C ILE A 17 24.95 34.91 7.73
N ALA A 18 24.58 35.25 6.49
CA ALA A 18 24.30 34.26 5.45
C ALA A 18 25.52 33.41 5.03
N ALA A 19 26.73 33.95 5.15
CA ALA A 19 27.98 33.24 4.83
C ALA A 19 28.44 32.23 5.91
N THR A 20 27.83 32.24 7.10
CA THR A 20 28.13 31.25 8.17
C THR A 20 27.31 29.95 8.05
N GLY A 21 26.49 29.81 7.00
CA GLY A 21 25.72 28.61 6.72
C GLY A 21 26.55 27.50 6.04
N CYS A 22 26.86 26.46 6.82
CA CYS A 22 27.25 25.10 6.36
C CYS A 22 28.67 24.89 5.78
N HIS A 23 29.69 24.91 6.64
CA HIS A 23 30.83 24.00 6.47
C HIS A 23 30.68 22.81 7.44
N ARG A 24 29.79 21.87 7.11
CA ARG A 24 29.90 20.51 7.65
C ARG A 24 30.94 19.81 6.80
N GLY A 25 32.19 19.87 7.24
CA GLY A 25 33.28 19.08 6.66
C GLY A 25 32.94 17.60 6.75
N ALA A 26 32.31 17.08 5.70
CA ALA A 26 32.26 15.64 5.47
C ALA A 26 33.70 15.21 5.20
N LYS A 27 34.39 14.69 6.22
CA LYS A 27 35.62 13.93 6.02
C LYS A 27 35.29 12.76 5.10
N LYS A 28 35.55 12.96 3.82
CA LYS A 28 35.56 11.95 2.77
C LYS A 28 36.86 11.17 2.97
N GLY A 29 36.85 10.10 3.76
CA GLY A 29 38.08 9.33 3.97
C GLY A 29 38.04 8.14 4.92
N ASP A 30 37.33 8.20 6.05
CA ASP A 30 37.35 7.07 6.99
C ASP A 30 36.07 6.26 6.86
N ARG A 31 36.18 5.04 6.34
CA ARG A 31 35.19 3.99 6.63
C ARG A 31 35.53 3.53 8.05
N PRO A 32 34.84 4.00 9.12
CA PRO A 32 35.30 3.84 10.50
C PRO A 32 35.27 2.39 11.00
N ASP A 33 34.82 1.47 10.15
CA ASP A 33 34.48 0.08 10.47
C ASP A 33 35.20 -0.91 9.52
N GLU A 34 36.21 -0.50 8.76
CA GLU A 34 37.04 -1.46 8.00
C GLU A 34 37.91 -2.28 8.96
N GLY A 35 37.80 -3.61 8.89
CA GLY A 35 38.54 -4.53 9.77
C GLY A 35 37.92 -4.73 11.16
N THR A 36 36.71 -4.21 11.41
CA THR A 36 35.98 -4.47 12.65
C THR A 36 35.48 -5.93 12.69
N PRO A 37 35.68 -6.68 13.77
CA PRO A 37 35.19 -8.05 13.89
C PRO A 37 33.70 -8.18 13.56
N VAL A 38 33.32 -9.28 12.89
CA VAL A 38 31.96 -9.48 12.38
C VAL A 38 30.90 -9.41 13.48
N GLU A 39 31.20 -9.92 14.68
CA GLU A 39 30.33 -9.87 15.86
C GLU A 39 30.07 -8.42 16.29
N GLN A 40 31.12 -7.59 16.35
CA GLN A 40 30.99 -6.19 16.76
C GLN A 40 30.19 -5.38 15.73
N LEU A 41 30.41 -5.67 14.44
CA LEU A 41 29.68 -5.03 13.36
C LEU A 41 28.21 -5.45 13.36
N TYR A 42 27.92 -6.71 13.66
CA TYR A 42 26.55 -7.23 13.81
C TYR A 42 25.85 -6.54 15.00
N GLU A 43 26.47 -6.53 16.17
CA GLU A 43 25.94 -5.88 17.38
C GLU A 43 25.68 -4.38 17.17
N LYS A 44 26.60 -3.67 16.52
CA LYS A 44 26.43 -2.26 16.15
C LYS A 44 25.20 -2.07 15.25
N SER A 45 25.06 -2.91 14.23
CA SER A 45 23.93 -2.88 13.30
C SER A 45 22.62 -3.14 14.01
N HIS A 46 22.61 -4.12 14.94
CA HIS A 46 21.44 -4.44 15.73
C HIS A 46 21.03 -3.32 16.69
N LYS A 47 22.00 -2.66 17.36
CA LYS A 47 21.73 -1.49 18.21
C LYS A 47 21.10 -0.33 17.44
N LEU A 48 21.55 -0.07 16.21
CA LEU A 48 20.93 0.92 15.32
C LEU A 48 19.48 0.56 15.02
N MET A 49 19.21 -0.71 14.77
CA MET A 49 17.87 -1.23 14.50
C MET A 49 16.96 -1.09 15.74
N GLN A 50 17.44 -1.46 16.92
CA GLN A 50 16.71 -1.33 18.19
C GLN A 50 16.43 0.14 18.54
N GLY A 51 17.36 1.04 18.23
CA GLY A 51 17.19 2.48 18.37
C GLY A 51 16.28 3.13 17.32
N GLY A 52 15.70 2.35 16.41
CA GLY A 52 14.82 2.86 15.34
C GLY A 52 15.53 3.58 14.20
N ASN A 53 16.87 3.56 14.17
CA ASN A 53 17.65 4.11 13.06
C ASN A 53 17.75 3.07 11.93
N TRP A 54 16.65 2.89 11.21
CA TRP A 54 16.52 1.88 10.16
C TRP A 54 17.50 2.09 9.00
N SER A 55 17.67 3.32 8.53
CA SER A 55 18.62 3.66 7.45
C SER A 55 20.08 3.43 7.85
N GLY A 56 20.42 3.74 9.11
CA GLY A 56 21.74 3.45 9.67
C GLY A 56 21.97 1.95 9.80
N ALA A 57 20.99 1.21 10.32
CA ALA A 57 21.03 -0.24 10.44
C ALA A 57 21.22 -0.92 9.08
N GLU A 58 20.43 -0.55 8.07
CA GLU A 58 20.57 -1.03 6.69
C GLU A 58 22.00 -0.82 6.17
N SER A 59 22.53 0.39 6.34
CA SER A 59 23.88 0.74 5.84
C SER A 59 24.96 -0.08 6.55
N SER A 60 24.78 -0.35 7.84
CA SER A 60 25.69 -1.14 8.67
C SER A 60 25.62 -2.64 8.33
N PHE A 61 24.43 -3.21 8.18
CA PHE A 61 24.26 -4.61 7.75
C PHE A 61 24.77 -4.86 6.33
N ARG A 62 24.52 -3.94 5.38
CA ARG A 62 25.09 -4.04 4.02
C ARG A 62 26.62 -4.04 4.03
N ARG A 63 27.23 -3.28 4.94
CA ARG A 63 28.68 -3.28 5.14
C ARG A 63 29.16 -4.60 5.70
N LEU A 64 28.45 -5.18 6.67
CA LEU A 64 28.74 -6.50 7.22
C LEU A 64 28.74 -7.56 6.10
N VAL A 65 27.69 -7.61 5.29
CA VAL A 65 27.59 -8.56 4.17
C VAL A 65 28.70 -8.34 3.14
N ALA A 66 29.11 -7.09 2.90
CA ALA A 66 30.18 -6.78 1.95
C ALA A 66 31.58 -7.18 2.45
N GLN A 67 31.86 -7.00 3.75
CA GLN A 67 33.15 -7.38 4.35
C GLN A 67 33.24 -8.89 4.63
N TYR A 68 32.12 -9.50 5.01
CA TYR A 68 32.04 -10.89 5.44
C TYR A 68 30.92 -11.62 4.65
N PRO A 69 31.10 -11.92 3.35
CA PRO A 69 30.06 -12.55 2.53
C PRO A 69 29.75 -14.01 2.87
N TYR A 70 30.62 -14.68 3.64
CA TYR A 70 30.45 -16.07 4.10
C TYR A 70 30.58 -16.18 5.63
N GLY A 71 30.34 -15.08 6.34
CA GLY A 71 30.43 -15.03 7.80
C GLY A 71 29.24 -15.71 8.49
N PRO A 72 29.36 -16.01 9.79
CA PRO A 72 28.30 -16.67 10.56
C PRO A 72 27.01 -15.83 10.67
N TYR A 73 27.12 -14.50 10.56
CA TYR A 73 25.98 -13.56 10.64
C TYR A 73 25.46 -13.10 9.28
N THR A 74 26.02 -13.57 8.16
CA THR A 74 25.73 -12.97 6.85
C THR A 74 24.28 -13.19 6.43
N GLU A 75 23.77 -14.42 6.53
CA GLU A 75 22.37 -14.72 6.19
C GLU A 75 21.40 -13.92 7.05
N GLN A 76 21.68 -13.86 8.36
CA GLN A 76 20.86 -13.08 9.31
C GLN A 76 20.91 -11.58 9.00
N ALA A 77 22.09 -11.03 8.70
CA ALA A 77 22.26 -9.63 8.31
C ALA A 77 21.54 -9.29 6.99
N MET A 78 21.45 -10.23 6.04
CA MET A 78 20.66 -10.03 4.81
C MET A 78 19.16 -9.95 5.11
N ILE A 79 18.65 -10.82 6.00
CA ILE A 79 17.25 -10.78 6.46
C ILE A 79 16.96 -9.45 7.17
N GLU A 80 17.86 -9.02 8.06
CA GLU A 80 17.70 -7.78 8.82
C GLU A 80 17.87 -6.52 7.96
N THR A 81 18.69 -6.59 6.91
CA THR A 81 18.76 -5.54 5.88
C THR A 81 17.39 -5.31 5.23
N ALA A 82 16.73 -6.39 4.79
CA ALA A 82 15.40 -6.31 4.19
C ALA A 82 14.35 -5.76 5.17
N TYR A 83 14.41 -6.19 6.44
CA TYR A 83 13.51 -5.68 7.47
C TYR A 83 13.75 -4.18 7.75
N ALA A 84 15.00 -3.76 7.88
CA ALA A 84 15.36 -2.36 8.07
C ALA A 84 14.87 -1.50 6.89
N GLN A 85 15.03 -1.96 5.65
CA GLN A 85 14.50 -1.28 4.45
C GLN A 85 12.98 -1.13 4.51
N TYR A 86 12.26 -2.21 4.85
CA TYR A 86 10.80 -2.16 5.02
C TYR A 86 10.39 -1.12 6.07
N LYS A 87 11.05 -1.11 7.23
CA LYS A 87 10.78 -0.16 8.32
C LYS A 87 11.18 1.26 7.99
N ALA A 88 12.18 1.47 7.13
CA ALA A 88 12.56 2.76 6.58
C ALA A 88 11.60 3.29 5.50
N GLY A 89 10.59 2.51 5.08
CA GLY A 89 9.69 2.85 3.98
C GLY A 89 10.29 2.60 2.58
N LYS A 90 11.48 2.00 2.50
CA LYS A 90 12.15 1.65 1.25
C LYS A 90 11.64 0.30 0.74
N HIS A 91 10.35 0.24 0.40
CA HIS A 91 9.69 -1.01 0.02
C HIS A 91 10.27 -1.64 -1.26
N ASP A 92 10.76 -0.82 -2.19
CA ASP A 92 11.41 -1.30 -3.42
C ASP A 92 12.72 -2.02 -3.16
N ASP A 93 13.56 -1.42 -2.32
CA ASP A 93 14.82 -2.01 -1.88
C ASP A 93 14.59 -3.28 -1.05
N ALA A 94 13.57 -3.27 -0.17
CA ALA A 94 13.21 -4.41 0.66
C ALA A 94 12.87 -5.63 -0.19
N VAL A 95 11.96 -5.50 -1.16
CA VAL A 95 11.60 -6.60 -2.07
C VAL A 95 12.80 -7.08 -2.88
N SER A 96 13.63 -6.17 -3.38
CA SER A 96 14.84 -6.54 -4.14
C SER A 96 15.81 -7.36 -3.29
N SER A 97 16.02 -6.98 -2.03
CA SER A 97 16.87 -7.72 -1.08
C SER A 97 16.28 -9.07 -0.72
N ILE A 98 14.95 -9.15 -0.53
CA ILE A 98 14.24 -10.40 -0.25
C ILE A 98 14.35 -11.36 -1.44
N ASP A 99 14.11 -10.88 -2.66
CA ASP A 99 14.19 -11.70 -3.87
C ASP A 99 15.59 -12.27 -4.06
N ARG A 100 16.63 -11.47 -3.82
CA ARG A 100 18.00 -11.95 -3.81
C ARG A 100 18.18 -13.05 -2.76
N PHE A 101 17.74 -12.83 -1.52
CA PHE A 101 17.89 -13.84 -0.47
C PHE A 101 17.17 -15.14 -0.83
N ILE A 102 15.92 -15.08 -1.30
CA ILE A 102 15.14 -16.28 -1.66
C ILE A 102 15.81 -17.06 -2.78
N ARG A 103 16.40 -16.38 -3.76
CA ARG A 103 17.15 -17.04 -4.85
C ARG A 103 18.43 -17.69 -4.35
N THR A 104 19.13 -17.07 -3.42
CA THR A 104 20.40 -17.58 -2.89
C THR A 104 20.20 -18.69 -1.85
N TYR A 105 19.19 -18.57 -0.99
CA TYR A 105 18.94 -19.46 0.15
C TYR A 105 17.47 -19.93 0.22
N PRO A 106 16.98 -20.69 -0.79
CA PRO A 106 15.57 -21.06 -0.89
C PRO A 106 15.08 -22.00 0.23
N THR A 107 15.98 -22.73 0.88
CA THR A 107 15.68 -23.71 1.94
C THR A 107 15.93 -23.18 3.35
N HIS A 108 16.20 -21.88 3.50
CA HIS A 108 16.51 -21.28 4.80
C HIS A 108 15.33 -21.38 5.78
N ARG A 109 15.61 -21.61 7.07
CA ARG A 109 14.59 -21.77 8.12
C ARG A 109 13.58 -20.62 8.23
N ASN A 110 14.00 -19.40 7.88
CA ASN A 110 13.18 -18.20 7.95
C ASN A 110 12.54 -17.83 6.59
N ILE A 111 12.47 -18.73 5.62
CA ILE A 111 11.99 -18.35 4.27
C ILE A 111 10.51 -17.90 4.28
N ALA A 112 9.68 -18.52 5.12
CA ALA A 112 8.29 -18.11 5.31
C ALA A 112 8.16 -16.66 5.81
N TYR A 113 9.08 -16.22 6.67
CA TYR A 113 9.14 -14.82 7.11
C TYR A 113 9.43 -13.87 5.95
N LEU A 114 10.34 -14.25 5.05
CA LEU A 114 10.72 -13.39 3.94
C LEU A 114 9.61 -13.25 2.90
N TYR A 115 8.89 -14.33 2.57
CA TYR A 115 7.68 -14.23 1.73
C TYR A 115 6.63 -13.32 2.39
N TYR A 116 6.41 -13.48 3.70
CA TYR A 116 5.50 -12.62 4.44
C TYR A 116 5.94 -11.14 4.42
N LEU A 117 7.23 -10.85 4.66
CA LEU A 117 7.79 -9.50 4.62
C LEU A 117 7.71 -8.89 3.21
N ARG A 118 7.88 -9.71 2.16
CA ARG A 118 7.71 -9.27 0.76
C ARG A 118 6.26 -8.88 0.48
N GLY A 119 5.30 -9.67 0.97
CA GLY A 119 3.88 -9.34 0.91
C GLY A 119 3.55 -8.02 1.61
N LEU A 120 4.10 -7.78 2.80
CA LEU A 120 3.97 -6.50 3.52
C LEU A 120 4.57 -5.32 2.76
N ALA A 121 5.75 -5.50 2.17
CA ALA A 121 6.40 -4.46 1.38
C ALA A 121 5.57 -4.12 0.14
N ASN A 122 5.11 -5.14 -0.60
CA ASN A 122 4.27 -4.98 -1.78
C ASN A 122 2.90 -4.35 -1.46
N SER A 123 2.27 -4.71 -0.33
CA SER A 123 1.00 -4.10 0.08
C SER A 123 1.17 -2.61 0.39
N ASN A 124 2.31 -2.19 0.96
CA ASN A 124 2.54 -0.81 1.38
C ASN A 124 3.00 0.11 0.24
N ARG A 125 3.60 -0.43 -0.84
CA ARG A 125 3.95 0.34 -2.05
C ARG A 125 2.76 1.15 -2.59
N SER A 126 1.56 0.57 -2.55
CA SER A 126 0.33 1.24 -3.01
C SER A 126 -0.11 2.39 -2.10
N THR A 127 0.17 2.31 -0.79
CA THR A 127 -0.38 3.25 0.20
C THR A 127 0.42 4.54 0.37
N VAL A 128 1.73 4.54 0.08
CA VAL A 128 2.63 5.64 0.46
C VAL A 128 2.87 6.62 -0.70
N PHE A 129 3.09 6.13 -1.92
CA PHE A 129 3.48 7.00 -3.04
C PHE A 129 2.31 7.81 -3.63
N LEU A 130 1.10 7.25 -3.64
CA LEU A 130 -0.07 7.91 -4.25
C LEU A 130 -0.86 8.79 -3.27
N ARG A 131 -0.69 8.61 -1.96
CA ARG A 131 -1.46 9.34 -0.93
C ARG A 131 -0.93 10.75 -0.63
N HIS A 132 0.35 11.02 -0.94
CA HIS A 132 1.01 12.28 -0.58
C HIS A 132 0.91 13.39 -1.62
N VAL A 133 0.76 13.05 -2.90
CA VAL A 133 0.89 14.04 -3.98
C VAL A 133 -0.46 14.39 -4.60
N TRP A 134 -1.33 13.40 -4.84
CA TRP A 134 -2.62 13.63 -5.48
C TRP A 134 -3.75 12.90 -4.74
N SER A 135 -4.91 13.53 -4.60
CA SER A 135 -6.15 12.93 -4.09
C SER A 135 -6.74 11.95 -5.12
N LEU A 136 -5.94 10.97 -5.54
CA LEU A 136 -6.29 9.97 -6.53
C LEU A 136 -6.48 8.64 -5.83
N ASP A 137 -7.66 8.09 -6.03
CA ASP A 137 -8.11 6.81 -5.53
C ASP A 137 -7.14 5.70 -5.98
N ALA A 138 -6.34 5.17 -5.05
CA ALA A 138 -5.38 4.10 -5.34
C ALA A 138 -6.07 2.82 -5.84
N SER A 139 -7.36 2.64 -5.51
CA SER A 139 -8.17 1.54 -6.03
C SER A 139 -8.32 1.60 -7.55
N ARG A 140 -8.18 2.76 -8.21
CA ARG A 140 -8.64 2.95 -9.60
C ARG A 140 -7.59 2.81 -10.70
N ARG A 141 -6.30 2.64 -10.41
CA ARG A 141 -5.29 2.71 -11.48
C ARG A 141 -4.27 1.58 -11.55
N ASP A 142 -3.86 0.99 -10.43
CA ASP A 142 -2.86 -0.09 -10.50
C ASP A 142 -3.04 -1.11 -9.38
N LEU A 143 -3.64 -2.26 -9.75
CA LEU A 143 -3.78 -3.41 -8.87
C LEU A 143 -2.56 -4.34 -8.91
N SER A 144 -1.50 -4.03 -9.67
CA SER A 144 -0.34 -4.92 -9.78
C SER A 144 0.33 -5.17 -8.43
N THR A 145 0.50 -4.14 -7.61
CA THR A 145 1.15 -4.26 -6.29
C THR A 145 0.29 -5.00 -5.26
N PRO A 146 -1.03 -4.74 -5.12
CA PRO A 146 -1.93 -5.60 -4.35
C PRO A 146 -1.95 -7.06 -4.83
N HIS A 147 -1.94 -7.33 -6.14
CA HIS A 147 -1.89 -8.70 -6.67
C HIS A 147 -0.58 -9.41 -6.32
N GLN A 148 0.56 -8.71 -6.38
CA GLN A 148 1.84 -9.23 -5.93
C GLN A 148 1.81 -9.55 -4.43
N ALA A 149 1.28 -8.63 -3.61
CA ALA A 149 1.14 -8.86 -2.18
C ALA A 149 0.25 -10.07 -1.87
N TYR A 150 -0.89 -10.20 -2.54
CA TYR A 150 -1.78 -11.35 -2.41
C TYR A 150 -1.05 -12.65 -2.77
N SER A 151 -0.31 -12.66 -3.88
CA SER A 151 0.46 -13.82 -4.32
C SER A 151 1.54 -14.22 -3.30
N ASP A 152 2.22 -13.24 -2.71
CA ASP A 152 3.23 -13.46 -1.67
C ASP A 152 2.62 -14.06 -0.39
N PHE A 153 1.49 -13.52 0.06
CA PHE A 153 0.78 -14.08 1.21
C PHE A 153 0.23 -15.47 0.91
N ASN A 154 -0.26 -15.72 -0.31
CA ASN A 154 -0.72 -17.04 -0.74
C ASN A 154 0.40 -18.09 -0.66
N ILE A 155 1.64 -17.73 -1.03
CA ILE A 155 2.80 -18.62 -0.85
C ILE A 155 2.98 -18.99 0.63
N VAL A 156 2.84 -18.05 1.55
CA VAL A 156 2.95 -18.30 3.00
C VAL A 156 1.85 -19.26 3.47
N VAL A 157 0.61 -19.02 3.05
CA VAL A 157 -0.54 -19.82 3.48
C VAL A 157 -0.48 -21.24 2.91
N ASP A 158 -0.15 -21.39 1.63
CA ASP A 158 -0.18 -22.67 0.93
C ASP A 158 1.05 -23.52 1.24
N ARG A 159 2.25 -22.93 1.19
CA ARG A 159 3.51 -23.67 1.38
C ARG A 159 3.95 -23.76 2.83
N TYR A 160 3.56 -22.79 3.66
CA TYR A 160 3.98 -22.70 5.07
C TYR A 160 2.80 -22.52 6.04
N PRO A 161 1.75 -23.37 5.97
CA PRO A 161 0.50 -23.20 6.72
C PRO A 161 0.69 -23.20 8.25
N ASN A 162 1.72 -23.91 8.74
CA ASN A 162 2.06 -24.00 10.17
C ASN A 162 3.00 -22.89 10.65
N SER A 163 3.42 -21.98 9.77
CA SER A 163 4.25 -20.85 10.17
C SER A 163 3.46 -19.87 11.04
N ARG A 164 4.16 -19.17 11.95
CA ARG A 164 3.55 -18.11 12.78
C ARG A 164 2.93 -16.96 11.98
N TYR A 165 3.25 -16.85 10.69
CA TYR A 165 2.77 -15.78 9.81
C TYR A 165 1.53 -16.17 9.01
N ALA A 166 1.19 -17.46 8.92
CA ALA A 166 0.11 -17.94 8.05
C ALA A 166 -1.26 -17.38 8.45
N ALA A 167 -1.54 -17.23 9.74
CA ALA A 167 -2.80 -16.66 10.22
C ALA A 167 -2.96 -15.18 9.82
N ASP A 168 -1.93 -14.37 10.03
CA ASP A 168 -1.94 -12.95 9.65
C ASP A 168 -1.95 -12.77 8.13
N ALA A 169 -1.21 -13.61 7.39
CA ALA A 169 -1.24 -13.63 5.93
C ALA A 169 -2.65 -13.89 5.38
N ARG A 170 -3.40 -14.85 5.94
CA ARG A 170 -4.81 -15.09 5.59
C ARG A 170 -5.67 -13.86 5.81
N GLN A 171 -5.52 -13.18 6.95
CA GLN A 171 -6.29 -11.98 7.25
C GLN A 171 -6.01 -10.86 6.23
N ARG A 172 -4.74 -10.65 5.89
CA ARG A 172 -4.34 -9.67 4.86
C ARG A 172 -4.87 -10.04 3.47
N MET A 173 -4.91 -11.32 3.14
CA MET A 173 -5.51 -11.78 1.89
C MET A 173 -7.01 -11.45 1.83
N LEU A 174 -7.75 -11.57 2.94
CA LEU A 174 -9.16 -11.13 3.00
C LEU A 174 -9.28 -9.62 2.76
N GLU A 175 -8.45 -8.80 3.42
CA GLU A 175 -8.42 -7.35 3.20
C GLU A 175 -8.11 -6.98 1.74
N LEU A 176 -7.15 -7.68 1.11
CA LEU A 176 -6.81 -7.48 -0.31
C LEU A 176 -7.96 -7.91 -1.24
N ARG A 177 -8.70 -8.98 -0.91
CA ARG A 177 -9.89 -9.39 -1.68
C ARG A 177 -10.96 -8.31 -1.64
N ASP A 178 -11.16 -7.64 -0.51
CA ASP A 178 -12.08 -6.49 -0.44
C ASP A 178 -11.62 -5.31 -1.29
N VAL A 179 -10.30 -5.04 -1.36
CA VAL A 179 -9.75 -4.02 -2.28
C VAL A 179 -10.05 -4.36 -3.74
N PHE A 180 -9.90 -5.63 -4.14
CA PHE A 180 -10.23 -6.06 -5.50
C PHE A 180 -11.72 -5.98 -5.79
N ALA A 181 -12.57 -6.40 -4.86
CA ALA A 181 -14.01 -6.29 -4.98
C ALA A 181 -14.45 -4.82 -5.08
N GLN A 182 -13.85 -3.92 -4.29
CA GLN A 182 -14.12 -2.49 -4.38
C GLN A 182 -13.79 -1.92 -5.76
N HIS A 183 -12.66 -2.34 -6.35
CA HIS A 183 -12.28 -1.91 -7.71
C HIS A 183 -13.33 -2.29 -8.75
N GLU A 184 -13.80 -3.55 -8.72
CA GLU A 184 -14.84 -4.01 -9.65
C GLU A 184 -16.17 -3.30 -9.42
N LEU A 185 -16.53 -3.04 -8.16
CA LEU A 185 -17.71 -2.25 -7.83
C LEU A 185 -17.61 -0.81 -8.35
N ASP A 186 -16.47 -0.14 -8.15
CA ASP A 186 -16.25 1.22 -8.64
C ASP A 186 -16.33 1.28 -10.18
N ASN A 187 -15.82 0.26 -10.88
CA ASN A 187 -15.99 0.10 -12.33
C ASN A 187 -17.46 -0.09 -12.71
N ALA A 188 -18.20 -0.92 -11.98
CA ALA A 188 -19.63 -1.14 -12.22
C ALA A 188 -20.43 0.16 -12.05
N LEU A 189 -20.19 0.90 -10.96
CA LEU A 189 -20.81 2.19 -10.68
C LEU A 189 -20.44 3.27 -11.70
N TYR A 190 -19.24 3.20 -12.27
CA TYR A 190 -18.82 4.06 -13.37
C TYR A 190 -19.63 3.78 -14.65
N TYR A 191 -19.88 2.51 -14.98
CA TYR A 191 -20.72 2.13 -16.12
C TYR A 191 -22.19 2.51 -15.92
N MET A 192 -22.76 2.29 -14.73
CA MET A 192 -24.13 2.71 -14.40
C MET A 192 -24.32 4.22 -14.63
N ARG A 193 -23.36 5.04 -14.17
CA ARG A 193 -23.39 6.50 -14.37
C ARG A 193 -23.45 6.92 -15.85
N ARG A 194 -22.98 6.04 -16.76
CA ARG A 194 -22.97 6.27 -18.21
C ARG A 194 -24.14 5.59 -18.93
N GLY A 195 -25.05 4.96 -18.21
CA GLY A 195 -26.14 4.17 -18.80
C GLY A 195 -25.70 2.87 -19.46
N ALA A 196 -24.47 2.40 -19.19
CA ALA A 196 -23.93 1.17 -19.74
C ALA A 196 -24.29 -0.03 -18.85
N TRP A 197 -25.59 -0.33 -18.75
CA TRP A 197 -26.16 -1.29 -17.79
C TRP A 197 -25.66 -2.72 -17.99
N VAL A 198 -25.45 -3.17 -19.24
CA VAL A 198 -24.88 -4.51 -19.52
C VAL A 198 -23.48 -4.64 -18.94
N SER A 199 -22.63 -3.61 -19.12
CA SER A 199 -21.26 -3.61 -18.59
C SER A 199 -21.26 -3.52 -17.07
N ALA A 200 -22.16 -2.74 -16.48
CA ALA A 200 -22.32 -2.68 -15.02
C ALA A 200 -22.70 -4.04 -14.43
N ALA A 201 -23.70 -4.71 -15.02
CA ALA A 201 -24.10 -6.05 -14.61
C ALA A 201 -22.98 -7.07 -14.75
N GLY A 202 -22.22 -7.02 -15.86
CA GLY A 202 -21.06 -7.89 -16.07
C GLY A 202 -19.98 -7.73 -14.99
N ARG A 203 -19.69 -6.48 -14.57
CA ARG A 203 -18.74 -6.20 -13.47
C ARG A 203 -19.25 -6.69 -12.12
N ALA A 204 -20.53 -6.50 -11.84
CA ALA A 204 -21.15 -6.98 -10.61
C ALA A 204 -21.15 -8.53 -10.53
N ASN A 205 -21.48 -9.21 -11.63
CA ASN A 205 -21.38 -10.68 -11.69
C ASN A 205 -19.96 -11.17 -11.47
N TYR A 206 -18.97 -10.55 -12.13
CA TYR A 206 -17.56 -10.90 -11.94
C TYR A 206 -17.12 -10.74 -10.47
N LEU A 207 -17.57 -9.67 -9.80
CA LEU A 207 -17.31 -9.46 -8.38
C LEU A 207 -17.90 -10.58 -7.53
N LEU A 208 -19.17 -10.97 -7.75
CA LEU A 208 -19.84 -12.03 -6.99
C LEU A 208 -19.20 -13.41 -7.22
N GLU A 209 -18.74 -13.68 -8.44
CA GLU A 209 -18.09 -14.94 -8.81
C GLU A 209 -16.66 -15.04 -8.27
N THR A 210 -15.89 -13.95 -8.34
CA THR A 210 -14.45 -13.94 -8.01
C THR A 210 -14.18 -13.62 -6.54
N TYR A 211 -15.01 -12.75 -5.95
CA TYR A 211 -14.85 -12.26 -4.57
C TYR A 211 -16.11 -12.50 -3.73
N PRO A 212 -16.60 -13.76 -3.63
CA PRO A 212 -17.70 -14.09 -2.72
C PRO A 212 -17.29 -13.77 -1.28
N GLN A 213 -18.28 -13.35 -0.50
CA GLN A 213 -18.18 -12.91 0.90
C GLN A 213 -17.31 -11.66 1.12
N SER A 214 -16.97 -10.92 0.06
CA SER A 214 -16.37 -9.60 0.21
C SER A 214 -17.34 -8.62 0.86
N ALA A 215 -16.80 -7.58 1.48
CA ALA A 215 -17.58 -6.49 2.07
C ALA A 215 -18.53 -5.81 1.06
N PHE A 216 -18.26 -5.95 -0.24
CA PHE A 216 -18.98 -5.32 -1.35
C PHE A 216 -19.92 -6.29 -2.09
N GLN A 217 -20.11 -7.52 -1.59
CA GLN A 217 -20.96 -8.52 -2.24
C GLN A 217 -22.39 -7.99 -2.48
N TYR A 218 -23.01 -7.42 -1.45
CA TYR A 218 -24.39 -6.96 -1.54
C TYR A 218 -24.54 -5.61 -2.26
N ASP A 219 -23.50 -4.77 -2.28
CA ASP A 219 -23.43 -3.62 -3.19
C ASP A 219 -23.47 -4.08 -4.66
N ALA A 220 -22.78 -5.18 -5.00
CA ALA A 220 -22.84 -5.76 -6.34
C ALA A 220 -24.23 -6.32 -6.67
N VAL A 221 -24.91 -6.95 -5.70
CA VAL A 221 -26.33 -7.36 -5.87
C VAL A 221 -27.23 -6.16 -6.14
N ALA A 222 -27.01 -5.03 -5.45
CA ALA A 222 -27.74 -3.78 -5.72
C ALA A 222 -27.48 -3.25 -7.13
N VAL A 223 -26.22 -3.30 -7.61
CA VAL A 223 -25.89 -2.97 -9.02
C VAL A 223 -26.66 -3.85 -10.00
N LEU A 224 -26.75 -5.15 -9.74
CA LEU A 224 -27.50 -6.07 -10.60
C LEU A 224 -28.99 -5.73 -10.63
N ALA A 225 -29.59 -5.48 -9.47
CA ALA A 225 -31.01 -5.14 -9.38
C ALA A 225 -31.33 -3.85 -10.17
N ASP A 226 -30.49 -2.83 -10.08
CA ASP A 226 -30.64 -1.57 -10.82
C ASP A 226 -30.39 -1.76 -12.33
N SER A 227 -29.30 -2.45 -12.67
CA SER A 227 -28.93 -2.70 -14.07
C SER A 227 -29.99 -3.52 -14.80
N TYR A 228 -30.51 -4.59 -14.18
CA TYR A 228 -31.57 -5.40 -14.78
C TYR A 228 -32.90 -4.66 -14.90
N THR A 229 -33.20 -3.77 -13.95
CA THR A 229 -34.36 -2.88 -14.04
C THR A 229 -34.27 -2.00 -15.29
N HIS A 230 -33.12 -1.35 -15.51
CA HIS A 230 -32.88 -0.51 -16.67
C HIS A 230 -32.80 -1.28 -18.00
N LEU A 231 -32.43 -2.56 -17.96
CA LEU A 231 -32.44 -3.45 -19.12
C LEU A 231 -33.83 -4.05 -19.42
N GLY A 232 -34.84 -3.78 -18.59
CA GLY A 232 -36.19 -4.32 -18.74
C GLY A 232 -36.33 -5.80 -18.33
N ASN A 233 -35.31 -6.38 -17.68
CA ASN A 233 -35.37 -7.76 -17.18
C ASN A 233 -35.94 -7.80 -15.75
N LYS A 234 -37.27 -7.78 -15.68
CA LYS A 234 -38.00 -7.72 -14.40
C LYS A 234 -37.70 -8.92 -13.49
N THR A 235 -37.62 -10.13 -14.03
CA THR A 235 -37.38 -11.34 -13.24
C THR A 235 -36.05 -11.27 -12.50
N LEU A 236 -34.95 -10.98 -13.22
CA LEU A 236 -33.62 -10.90 -12.59
C LEU A 236 -33.50 -9.70 -11.64
N ALA A 237 -34.17 -8.59 -11.94
CA ALA A 237 -34.22 -7.43 -11.06
C ALA A 237 -34.92 -7.75 -9.73
N ASP A 238 -36.09 -8.38 -9.80
CA ASP A 238 -36.88 -8.78 -8.62
C ASP A 238 -36.16 -9.85 -7.79
N ASP A 239 -35.47 -10.78 -8.44
CA ASP A 239 -34.65 -11.80 -7.77
C ASP A 239 -33.46 -11.16 -7.04
N ALA A 240 -32.70 -10.27 -7.69
CA ALA A 240 -31.59 -9.56 -7.06
C ALA A 240 -32.06 -8.70 -5.87
N ARG A 241 -33.18 -7.99 -6.03
CA ARG A 241 -33.82 -7.23 -4.94
C ARG A 241 -34.21 -8.14 -3.78
N ARG A 242 -34.79 -9.32 -4.05
CA ARG A 242 -35.17 -10.30 -3.02
C ARG A 242 -33.95 -10.80 -2.25
N VAL A 243 -32.86 -11.15 -2.96
CA VAL A 243 -31.60 -11.55 -2.33
C VAL A 243 -31.08 -10.46 -1.42
N LEU A 244 -31.10 -9.20 -1.86
CA LEU A 244 -30.65 -8.08 -1.05
C LEU A 244 -31.53 -7.88 0.19
N GLN A 245 -32.85 -7.94 0.06
CA GLN A 245 -33.78 -7.82 1.19
C GLN A 245 -33.63 -8.93 2.24
N LEU A 246 -33.34 -10.16 1.79
CA LEU A 246 -33.16 -11.30 2.70
C LEU A 246 -31.84 -11.24 3.48
N ASN A 247 -30.78 -10.73 2.86
CA ASN A 247 -29.44 -10.79 3.44
C ASN A 247 -28.95 -9.46 4.03
N GLN A 248 -29.39 -8.33 3.49
CA GLN A 248 -29.03 -6.98 3.94
C GLN A 248 -30.25 -6.03 3.82
N PRO A 249 -31.27 -6.18 4.69
CA PRO A 249 -32.51 -5.40 4.62
C PRO A 249 -32.31 -3.90 4.86
N ASP A 250 -31.21 -3.51 5.51
CA ASP A 250 -30.81 -2.13 5.77
C ASP A 250 -29.93 -1.53 4.66
N HIS A 251 -29.76 -2.22 3.53
CA HIS A 251 -28.90 -1.76 2.45
C HIS A 251 -29.40 -0.40 1.88
N PRO A 252 -28.55 0.64 1.80
CA PRO A 252 -28.99 2.00 1.41
C PRO A 252 -29.64 2.13 0.02
N TRP A 253 -29.35 1.20 -0.89
CA TRP A 253 -30.01 1.14 -2.21
C TRP A 253 -31.52 0.88 -2.10
N LEU A 254 -31.97 0.09 -1.11
CA LEU A 254 -33.41 -0.19 -0.91
C LEU A 254 -34.21 1.08 -0.56
N GLU A 255 -33.56 2.07 0.03
CA GLU A 255 -34.12 3.38 0.36
C GLU A 255 -33.85 4.45 -0.72
N GLY A 256 -33.21 4.09 -1.84
CA GLY A 256 -32.84 5.04 -2.89
C GLY A 256 -31.71 6.00 -2.51
N LYS A 257 -30.92 5.70 -1.46
CA LYS A 257 -29.82 6.56 -0.94
C LYS A 257 -28.44 6.19 -1.51
N TRP A 258 -28.37 5.23 -2.41
CA TRP A 258 -27.14 4.70 -3.02
C TRP A 258 -27.41 4.27 -4.48
N PRO A 259 -26.46 4.45 -5.41
CA PRO A 259 -25.10 4.96 -5.23
C PRO A 259 -25.02 6.48 -5.05
N LYS A 260 -23.98 6.96 -4.34
CA LYS A 260 -23.81 8.38 -3.99
C LYS A 260 -22.97 9.11 -5.02
N TYR A 261 -23.57 9.47 -6.16
CA TYR A 261 -22.84 10.21 -7.20
C TYR A 261 -22.53 11.67 -6.80
N PRO A 262 -21.31 12.18 -7.11
CA PRO A 262 -21.00 13.60 -6.94
C PRO A 262 -21.92 14.49 -7.79
N TRP A 263 -22.29 15.67 -7.28
CA TRP A 263 -23.10 16.62 -8.05
C TRP A 263 -22.44 16.97 -9.39
N MET A 264 -23.24 17.27 -10.42
CA MET A 264 -22.75 17.44 -11.79
C MET A 264 -21.78 18.61 -11.93
N ILE A 265 -21.97 19.71 -11.19
CA ILE A 265 -21.12 20.91 -11.25
C ILE A 265 -19.71 20.64 -10.67
N ARG A 266 -19.48 19.58 -9.88
CA ARG A 266 -18.13 19.24 -9.38
C ARG A 266 -17.22 18.76 -10.50
N LYS A 267 -17.81 18.19 -11.55
CA LYS A 267 -17.08 17.75 -12.75
C LYS A 267 -16.48 18.93 -13.51
N LEU A 268 -16.99 20.15 -13.29
CA LEU A 268 -16.45 21.37 -13.89
C LEU A 268 -15.20 21.89 -13.17
N ASN A 269 -14.93 21.44 -11.94
CA ASN A 269 -13.74 21.82 -11.20
C ASN A 269 -12.65 20.76 -11.37
N PRO A 270 -11.57 21.03 -12.13
CA PRO A 270 -10.50 20.06 -12.37
C PRO A 270 -9.68 19.72 -11.11
N PHE A 271 -9.86 20.48 -10.02
CA PHE A 271 -9.20 20.25 -8.73
C PHE A 271 -10.10 19.56 -7.70
N ALA A 272 -11.38 19.33 -8.02
CA ALA A 272 -12.27 18.62 -7.13
C ALA A 272 -11.96 17.11 -7.15
N GLY A 273 -11.23 16.61 -6.14
CA GLY A 273 -10.96 15.17 -6.01
C GLY A 273 -12.25 14.33 -6.08
N GLU A 274 -12.21 13.15 -6.67
CA GLU A 274 -13.40 12.30 -6.81
C GLU A 274 -13.77 11.64 -5.47
N LYS A 275 -15.07 11.53 -5.16
CA LYS A 275 -15.55 10.67 -4.08
C LYS A 275 -15.87 9.30 -4.67
N SER A 276 -15.54 8.22 -3.96
CA SER A 276 -16.03 6.89 -4.34
C SER A 276 -17.55 6.85 -4.24
N ALA A 277 -18.22 6.33 -5.28
CA ALA A 277 -19.67 6.30 -5.35
C ALA A 277 -20.26 5.20 -4.45
N SER A 278 -19.46 4.18 -4.12
CA SER A 278 -19.82 3.09 -3.21
C SER A 278 -19.79 3.54 -1.74
N THR A 279 -18.67 4.14 -1.31
CA THR A 279 -18.47 4.51 0.10
C THR A 279 -18.84 5.97 0.42
N GLY A 280 -18.93 6.85 -0.58
CA GLY A 280 -19.14 8.30 -0.39
C GLY A 280 -17.96 9.03 0.27
N GLN A 281 -16.89 8.31 0.62
CA GLN A 281 -15.70 8.86 1.23
C GLN A 281 -14.78 9.48 0.16
N ARG A 282 -14.03 10.51 0.56
CA ARG A 282 -13.00 11.14 -0.30
C ARG A 282 -11.77 10.24 -0.47
N ASN A 283 -11.66 9.15 0.29
CA ASN A 283 -10.58 8.16 0.27
C ASN A 283 -11.16 6.83 0.78
N ALA A 284 -10.74 5.69 0.24
CA ALA A 284 -10.92 4.39 0.88
C ALA A 284 -10.09 4.35 2.18
N ARG A 285 -10.62 4.88 3.28
CA ARG A 285 -10.27 4.34 4.59
C ARG A 285 -11.31 3.26 4.86
N LEU A 286 -10.89 2.01 4.83
CA LEU A 286 -11.64 0.95 5.50
C LEU A 286 -11.71 1.38 6.97
N GLU A 287 -12.80 2.05 7.35
CA GLU A 287 -13.10 2.23 8.76
C GLU A 287 -13.33 0.83 9.31
N LYS A 288 -12.43 0.38 10.17
CA LYS A 288 -12.64 -0.81 10.98
C LYS A 288 -13.94 -0.57 11.76
N LYS A 289 -15.00 -1.29 11.39
CA LYS A 289 -16.09 -1.60 12.32
C LYS A 289 -15.64 -2.71 13.25
#